data_AF-A0A8T9PZ33-F1
#
_entry.id   AF-A0A8T9PZ33-F1
#
_cell.length_a   1.000
_cell.length_b   1.000
_cell.length_c   1.000
_cell.angle_alpha   90.00
_cell.angle_beta   90.00
_cell.angle_gamma   90.00
#
_symmetry.space_group_name_H-M   'P 1'
#
loop_
_entity.id
_entity.type
_entity.pdbx_description
1 polymer ?
#
loop_
_entity_poly.entity_id
_entity_poly.type
_entity_poly.pdbx_seq_one_letter_code
_entity_poly.pdbx_strand_id
1 'polypeptide(L)'
;MLERLRLSGVQLQRLTRDTTLTTEVYYIADYKTGQRPYEGHYLHNKVELRTEQQPLTFRRGDFVATLDQPAARYLIETLEPQATDSFFAWGFFDGILQQKEYFSDYVFEDVAAELLKRDPALRQRLDNLQKANPAFAASGAAQLDFMYRQSPNYEKSHLRYPIVRWQGGKLPVE
;
A
#
# COMPACT_ATOMS: atom_id res chain seq x y z
N MET A 1 8.46 -13.55 -7.92
CA MET A 1 9.31 -12.66 -7.07
C MET A 1 10.37 -13.44 -6.29
N LEU A 2 10.00 -14.32 -5.34
CA LEU A 2 10.95 -15.03 -4.47
C LEU A 2 12.05 -15.79 -5.23
N GLU A 3 11.69 -16.45 -6.33
CA GLU A 3 12.67 -17.13 -7.19
C GLU A 3 13.70 -16.15 -7.78
N ARG A 4 13.27 -14.97 -8.25
CA ARG A 4 14.17 -13.92 -8.76
C ARG A 4 15.12 -13.44 -7.67
N LEU A 5 14.62 -13.21 -6.45
CA LEU A 5 15.47 -12.85 -5.32
C LEU A 5 16.55 -13.91 -5.07
N ARG A 6 16.18 -15.20 -5.06
CA ARG A 6 17.14 -16.31 -4.88
C ARG A 6 18.18 -16.37 -6.00
N LEU A 7 17.74 -16.25 -7.26
CA LEU A 7 18.64 -16.24 -8.42
C LEU A 7 19.62 -15.05 -8.38
N SER A 8 19.21 -13.93 -7.80
CA SER A 8 20.06 -12.75 -7.57
C SER A 8 20.91 -12.84 -6.29
N GLY A 9 21.00 -14.01 -5.66
CA GLY A 9 21.85 -14.25 -4.50
C GLY A 9 21.33 -13.67 -3.18
N VAL A 10 20.05 -13.28 -3.12
CA VAL A 10 19.44 -12.83 -1.87
C VAL A 10 19.32 -13.99 -0.89
N GLN A 11 19.89 -13.79 0.29
CA GLN A 11 19.73 -14.65 1.45
C GLN A 11 18.38 -14.34 2.09
N LEU A 12 17.46 -15.31 1.99
CA LEU A 12 16.12 -15.25 2.56
C LEU A 12 16.06 -16.13 3.79
N GLN A 13 15.69 -15.56 4.92
CA GLN A 13 15.39 -16.27 6.16
C GLN A 13 13.91 -16.60 6.22
N ARG A 14 13.54 -17.72 6.84
CA ARG A 14 12.15 -18.16 6.97
C ARG A 14 11.70 -18.06 8.43
N LEU A 15 10.49 -17.55 8.65
CA LEU A 15 9.90 -17.53 9.99
C LEU A 15 9.52 -18.95 10.42
N THR A 16 9.98 -19.34 11.61
CA THR A 16 9.78 -20.67 12.20
C THR A 16 8.42 -20.84 12.89
N ARG A 17 7.74 -19.73 13.21
CA ARG A 17 6.43 -19.69 13.84
C ARG A 17 5.66 -18.43 13.48
N ASP A 18 4.35 -18.47 13.66
CA ASP A 18 3.48 -17.31 13.55
C ASP A 18 3.97 -16.21 14.50
N THR A 19 4.09 -14.98 13.98
CA THR A 19 4.69 -13.86 14.71
C THR A 19 3.97 -12.57 14.35
N THR A 20 3.63 -11.76 15.35
CA THR A 20 3.13 -10.40 15.11
C THR A 20 4.27 -9.41 15.26
N LEU A 21 4.50 -8.61 14.23
CA LEU A 21 5.59 -7.63 14.17
C LEU A 21 5.01 -6.24 13.93
N THR A 22 5.61 -5.23 14.57
CA THR A 22 5.38 -3.83 14.19
C THR A 22 6.15 -3.58 12.90
N THR A 23 5.43 -3.17 11.86
CA THR A 23 5.97 -2.99 10.52
C THR A 23 5.62 -1.63 9.98
N GLU A 24 6.47 -1.13 9.09
CA GLU A 24 6.17 0.00 8.23
C GLU A 24 5.62 -0.54 6.91
N VAL A 25 4.44 -0.05 6.54
CA VAL A 25 3.68 -0.47 5.37
C VAL A 25 3.47 0.71 4.47
N TYR A 26 3.67 0.50 3.17
CA TYR A 26 3.42 1.51 2.15
C TYR A 26 2.06 1.34 1.51
N TYR A 27 1.42 2.47 1.29
CA TYR A 27 0.29 2.61 0.40
C TYR A 27 0.69 3.51 -0.76
N ILE A 28 0.42 3.08 -1.98
CA ILE A 28 0.63 3.90 -3.17
C ILE A 28 -0.40 5.03 -3.14
N ALA A 29 0.05 6.26 -2.88
CA ALA A 29 -0.82 7.43 -2.81
C ALA A 29 -1.09 8.01 -4.20
N ASP A 30 -0.06 8.08 -5.04
CA ASP A 30 -0.16 8.42 -6.46
C ASP A 30 0.99 7.76 -7.24
N TYR A 31 0.80 7.62 -8.55
CA TYR A 31 1.83 7.21 -9.50
C TYR A 31 1.43 7.66 -10.90
N LYS A 32 2.36 7.58 -11.85
CA LYS A 32 2.10 7.76 -13.28
C LYS A 32 2.53 6.50 -14.03
N THR A 33 1.88 6.23 -15.15
CA THR A 33 2.23 5.11 -16.03
C THR A 33 2.68 5.68 -17.37
N GLY A 34 3.78 5.16 -17.90
CA GLY A 34 4.26 5.52 -19.24
C GLY A 34 3.17 5.30 -20.31
N GLN A 35 3.17 6.10 -21.36
CA GLN A 35 2.20 5.97 -22.47
C GLN A 35 2.71 5.05 -23.60
N ARG A 36 3.98 4.66 -23.56
CA ARG A 36 4.62 3.78 -24.55
C ARG A 36 5.28 2.61 -23.82
N PRO A 37 5.26 1.41 -24.40
CA PRO A 37 5.92 0.26 -23.80
C PRO A 37 7.44 0.40 -23.90
N TYR A 38 8.14 -0.09 -22.88
CA TYR A 38 9.57 -0.30 -22.83
C TYR A 38 9.81 -1.77 -22.47
N GLU A 39 10.52 -2.50 -23.33
CA GLU A 39 10.74 -3.95 -23.19
C GLU A 39 9.44 -4.76 -22.95
N GLY A 40 8.30 -4.29 -23.48
CA GLY A 40 7.00 -4.94 -23.31
C GLY A 40 6.21 -4.51 -22.06
N HIS A 41 6.72 -3.58 -21.26
CA HIS A 41 6.09 -3.09 -20.03
C HIS A 41 5.72 -1.60 -20.12
N TYR A 42 4.65 -1.19 -19.44
CA TYR A 42 4.32 0.23 -19.24
C TYR A 42 4.75 0.65 -17.85
N LEU A 43 5.90 1.29 -17.74
CA LEU A 43 6.52 1.51 -16.44
C LEU A 43 5.75 2.51 -15.57
N HIS A 44 5.55 2.13 -14.31
CA HIS A 44 5.10 3.04 -13.26
C HIS A 44 6.25 3.92 -12.77
N ASN A 45 5.98 5.20 -12.54
CA ASN A 45 6.97 6.19 -12.08
C ASN A 45 6.29 7.30 -11.26
N LYS A 46 7.10 8.23 -10.72
CA LYS A 46 6.64 9.33 -9.87
C LYS A 46 5.75 8.83 -8.73
N VAL A 47 6.22 7.79 -8.05
CA VAL A 47 5.47 7.11 -7.01
C VAL A 47 5.49 7.93 -5.73
N GLU A 48 4.31 8.30 -5.27
CA GLU A 48 4.09 8.93 -3.97
C GLU A 48 3.58 7.89 -2.98
N LEU A 49 4.14 7.88 -1.78
CA LEU A 49 3.82 6.89 -0.76
C LEU A 49 3.14 7.55 0.43
N ARG A 50 2.17 6.83 0.98
CA ARG A 50 1.68 7.05 2.34
C ARG A 50 2.17 5.90 3.21
N THR A 51 2.92 6.25 4.26
CA THR A 51 3.58 5.28 5.13
C THR A 51 2.83 5.16 6.45
N GLU A 52 2.56 3.93 6.88
CA GLU A 52 1.90 3.65 8.15
C GLU A 52 2.68 2.62 8.96
N GLN A 53 2.80 2.85 10.27
CA GLN A 53 3.23 1.81 11.20
C GLN A 53 2.01 1.00 11.65
N GLN A 54 2.05 -0.31 11.43
CA GLN A 54 0.98 -1.20 11.86
C GLN A 54 1.51 -2.56 12.36
N PRO A 55 0.87 -3.13 13.40
CA PRO A 55 1.12 -4.49 13.80
C PRO A 55 0.53 -5.45 12.75
N LEU A 56 1.37 -6.32 12.19
CA LEU A 56 0.96 -7.35 11.24
C LEU A 56 1.34 -8.73 11.74
N THR A 57 0.43 -9.69 11.56
CA THR A 57 0.70 -11.10 11.83
C THR A 57 1.21 -11.79 10.57
N PHE A 58 2.38 -12.40 10.69
CA PHE A 58 3.02 -13.24 9.69
C PHE A 58 2.89 -14.70 10.10
N ARG A 59 2.82 -15.58 9.12
CA ARG A 59 2.68 -17.02 9.33
C ARG A 59 4.05 -17.70 9.33
N ARG A 60 4.12 -18.84 9.99
CA ARG A 60 5.24 -19.78 9.79
C ARG A 60 5.41 -20.03 8.29
N GLY A 61 6.64 -19.89 7.80
CA GLY A 61 6.96 -20.07 6.38
C GLY A 61 7.10 -18.77 5.59
N ASP A 62 6.65 -17.64 6.13
CA ASP A 62 6.90 -16.33 5.51
C ASP A 62 8.40 -16.01 5.50
N PHE A 63 8.83 -15.21 4.53
CA PHE A 63 10.24 -14.89 4.30
C PHE A 63 10.59 -13.49 4.79
N VAL A 64 11.81 -13.36 5.30
CA VAL A 64 12.44 -12.10 5.67
C VAL A 64 13.79 -12.01 4.95
N ALA A 65 14.09 -10.83 4.40
CA ALA A 65 15.41 -10.50 3.89
C ALA A 65 15.97 -9.35 4.74
N THR A 66 17.14 -9.55 5.34
CA THR A 66 17.87 -8.48 6.04
C THR A 66 18.74 -7.71 5.04
N LEU A 67 19.12 -6.48 5.35
CA LEU A 67 20.05 -5.70 4.51
C LEU A 67 21.52 -5.92 4.86
N ASP A 68 21.82 -6.73 5.88
CA ASP A 68 23.20 -7.13 6.23
C ASP A 68 23.67 -8.30 5.36
N GLN A 69 23.71 -8.07 4.05
CA GLN A 69 24.12 -9.05 3.05
C GLN A 69 24.60 -8.37 1.75
N PRO A 70 25.44 -9.03 0.92
CA PRO A 70 25.93 -8.44 -0.34
C PRO A 70 24.84 -8.00 -1.32
N ALA A 71 23.68 -8.67 -1.31
CA ALA A 71 22.55 -8.38 -2.19
C ALA A 71 21.66 -7.21 -1.70
N ALA A 72 22.05 -6.48 -0.65
CA ALA A 72 21.23 -5.40 -0.07
C ALA A 72 20.83 -4.32 -1.08
N ARG A 73 21.74 -3.90 -1.96
CA ARG A 73 21.42 -2.95 -3.03
C ARG A 73 20.34 -3.49 -3.96
N TYR A 74 20.44 -4.75 -4.36
CA TYR A 74 19.42 -5.37 -5.22
C TYR A 74 18.05 -5.41 -4.54
N LEU A 75 17.98 -5.70 -3.24
CA LEU A 75 16.74 -5.64 -2.47
C LEU A 75 16.12 -4.24 -2.49
N ILE A 76 16.92 -3.19 -2.25
CA ILE A 76 16.42 -1.81 -2.24
C ILE A 76 15.92 -1.42 -3.64
N GLU A 77 16.71 -1.63 -4.67
CA GLU A 77 16.37 -1.24 -6.05
C GLU A 77 15.14 -1.99 -6.59
N THR A 78 14.91 -3.24 -6.16
CA THR A 78 13.79 -4.05 -6.66
C THR A 78 12.55 -4.02 -5.78
N LEU A 79 12.69 -3.91 -4.46
CA LEU A 79 11.56 -4.01 -3.53
C LEU A 79 11.03 -2.64 -3.10
N GLU A 80 11.82 -1.56 -3.10
CA GLU A 80 11.29 -0.22 -2.78
C GLU A 80 10.48 0.32 -3.96
N PRO A 81 9.18 0.64 -3.79
CA PRO A 81 8.31 0.99 -4.92
C PRO A 81 8.68 2.32 -5.60
N GLN A 82 9.49 3.15 -4.94
CA GLN A 82 10.00 4.42 -5.50
C GLN A 82 11.27 4.24 -6.33
N ALA A 83 11.92 3.07 -6.29
CA ALA A 83 13.11 2.82 -7.10
C ALA A 83 12.75 2.65 -8.58
N THR A 84 13.64 3.11 -9.45
CA THR A 84 13.46 3.16 -10.91
C THR A 84 13.19 1.78 -11.49
N ASP A 85 13.91 0.76 -11.02
CA ASP A 85 13.82 -0.63 -11.49
C ASP A 85 13.07 -1.54 -10.51
N SER A 86 12.19 -0.95 -9.71
CA SER A 86 11.39 -1.70 -8.74
C SER A 86 10.43 -2.66 -9.43
N PHE A 87 10.11 -3.76 -8.75
CA PHE A 87 9.04 -4.65 -9.19
C PHE A 87 7.71 -3.92 -9.34
N PHE A 88 7.48 -2.86 -8.56
CA PHE A 88 6.34 -1.97 -8.78
C PHE A 88 6.43 -1.23 -10.12
N ALA A 89 7.57 -0.58 -10.41
CA ALA A 89 7.78 0.12 -11.69
C ALA A 89 7.52 -0.79 -12.89
N TRP A 90 7.93 -2.07 -12.80
CA TRP A 90 7.76 -3.07 -13.85
C TRP A 90 6.40 -3.78 -13.89
N GLY A 91 5.46 -3.40 -13.01
CA GLY A 91 4.08 -3.87 -13.02
C GLY A 91 3.84 -5.23 -12.36
N PHE A 92 4.77 -5.73 -11.52
CA PHE A 92 4.60 -7.02 -10.84
C PHE A 92 3.51 -7.02 -9.78
N PHE A 93 3.06 -5.84 -9.35
CA PHE A 93 2.12 -5.65 -8.25
C PHE A 93 0.83 -4.92 -8.65
N ASP A 94 0.50 -4.84 -9.94
CA ASP A 94 -0.67 -4.11 -10.44
C ASP A 94 -2.00 -4.56 -9.82
N GLY A 95 -2.04 -5.81 -9.33
CA GLY A 95 -3.21 -6.33 -8.61
C GLY A 95 -3.60 -5.52 -7.36
N ILE A 96 -2.71 -4.71 -6.80
CA ILE A 96 -3.04 -3.80 -5.67
C ILE A 96 -3.66 -2.49 -6.14
N LEU A 97 -3.56 -2.14 -7.42
CA LEU A 97 -4.01 -0.85 -7.98
C LEU A 97 -5.51 -0.87 -8.31
N GLN A 98 -6.10 -2.06 -8.40
CA GLN A 98 -7.51 -2.24 -8.67
C GLN A 98 -8.28 -2.35 -7.34
N GLN A 99 -9.24 -1.45 -7.16
CA GLN A 99 -10.29 -1.61 -6.16
C GLN A 99 -11.27 -2.71 -6.59
N LYS A 100 -11.55 -3.63 -5.68
CA LYS A 100 -12.46 -4.76 -5.85
C LYS A 100 -13.79 -4.55 -5.11
N GLU A 101 -13.77 -3.80 -4.01
CA GLU A 101 -14.95 -3.58 -3.17
C GLU A 101 -15.42 -2.14 -3.24
N TYR A 102 -16.71 -1.95 -3.53
CA TYR A 102 -17.36 -0.64 -3.64
C TYR A 102 -18.57 -0.57 -2.71
N PHE A 103 -19.11 0.63 -2.54
CA PHE A 103 -20.32 0.88 -1.75
C PHE A 103 -21.52 1.14 -2.66
N SER A 104 -22.72 0.97 -2.10
CA SER A 104 -23.96 1.46 -2.70
C SER A 104 -24.29 2.81 -2.07
N ASP A 105 -24.45 3.85 -2.89
CA ASP A 105 -24.72 5.23 -2.43
C ASP A 105 -25.89 5.28 -1.43
N TYR A 106 -27.03 4.66 -1.78
CA TYR A 106 -28.24 4.63 -0.95
C TYR A 106 -28.02 4.01 0.44
N VAL A 107 -27.17 2.98 0.54
CA VAL A 107 -26.91 2.30 1.81
C VAL A 107 -25.82 3.04 2.61
N PHE A 108 -24.91 3.74 1.93
CA PHE A 108 -23.74 4.31 2.55
C PHE A 108 -23.96 5.73 3.10
N GLU A 109 -24.94 6.48 2.60
CA GLU A 109 -25.23 7.85 3.08
C GLU A 109 -25.45 7.92 4.60
N ASP A 110 -26.26 7.01 5.16
CA ASP A 110 -26.51 6.95 6.60
C ASP A 110 -25.24 6.62 7.40
N VAL A 111 -24.41 5.72 6.86
CA VAL A 111 -23.13 5.34 7.47
C VAL A 111 -22.16 6.51 7.44
N ALA A 112 -22.08 7.24 6.32
CA ALA A 112 -21.25 8.43 6.18
C ALA A 112 -21.67 9.54 7.15
N ALA A 113 -22.98 9.79 7.28
CA ALA A 113 -23.51 10.76 8.24
C ALA A 113 -23.15 10.41 9.68
N GLU A 114 -23.24 9.13 10.06
CA GLU A 114 -22.87 8.65 11.38
C GLU A 114 -21.35 8.72 11.63
N LEU A 115 -20.53 8.41 10.63
CA LEU A 115 -19.08 8.55 10.70
C LEU A 115 -18.67 10.01 10.99
N LEU A 116 -19.30 10.97 10.32
CA LEU A 116 -19.03 12.40 10.55
C LEU A 116 -19.43 12.87 11.95
N LYS A 117 -20.49 12.29 12.54
CA LYS A 117 -20.90 12.59 13.92
C LYS A 117 -19.90 12.04 14.95
N ARG A 118 -19.37 10.85 14.69
CA ARG A 118 -18.46 10.13 15.61
C ARG A 118 -17.02 10.63 15.52
N ASP A 119 -16.59 11.12 14.36
CA ASP A 119 -15.23 11.61 14.12
C ASP A 119 -15.23 13.09 13.64
N PRO A 120 -15.17 14.05 14.59
CA PRO A 120 -15.04 15.47 14.27
C PRO A 120 -13.79 15.81 13.45
N ALA A 121 -12.70 15.03 13.57
CA ALA A 121 -11.48 15.27 12.80
C ALA A 121 -11.66 14.85 11.34
N LEU A 122 -12.42 13.78 11.07
CA LEU A 122 -12.83 13.43 9.71
C LEU A 122 -13.72 14.52 9.10
N ARG A 123 -14.67 15.06 9.87
CA ARG A 123 -15.49 16.20 9.43
C ARG A 123 -14.64 17.40 9.01
N GLN A 124 -13.67 17.77 9.84
CA GLN A 124 -12.77 18.88 9.53
C GLN A 124 -11.94 18.62 8.26
N ARG A 125 -11.48 17.38 8.04
CA ARG A 125 -10.76 17.00 6.82
C ARG A 125 -11.64 17.13 5.58
N LEU A 126 -12.89 16.67 5.64
CA LEU A 126 -13.87 16.82 4.56
C LEU A 126 -14.11 18.31 4.24
N ASP A 127 -14.40 19.12 5.26
CA ASP A 127 -14.68 20.55 5.08
C ASP A 127 -13.47 21.30 4.49
N ASN A 128 -12.25 20.94 4.92
CA ASN A 128 -11.02 21.52 4.36
C ASN A 128 -10.83 21.14 2.88
N LEU A 129 -11.12 19.88 2.53
CA LEU A 129 -11.00 19.41 1.15
C LEU A 129 -12.03 20.08 0.24
N GLN A 130 -13.27 20.26 0.70
CA GLN A 130 -14.31 21.02 0.00
C GLN A 130 -13.88 22.47 -0.26
N LYS A 131 -13.28 23.14 0.73
CA LYS A 131 -12.78 24.52 0.58
C LYS A 131 -11.61 24.62 -0.41
N ALA A 132 -10.71 23.63 -0.39
CA ALA A 132 -9.51 23.63 -1.23
C ALA A 132 -9.80 23.21 -2.68
N ASN A 133 -10.88 22.46 -2.94
CA ASN A 133 -11.17 21.90 -4.25
C ASN A 133 -12.66 22.08 -4.63
N PRO A 134 -12.99 23.14 -5.39
CA PRO A 134 -14.37 23.41 -5.84
C PRO A 134 -14.99 22.28 -6.67
N ALA A 135 -14.19 21.58 -7.49
CA ALA A 135 -14.69 20.46 -8.29
C ALA A 135 -15.10 19.27 -7.42
N PHE A 136 -14.35 19.00 -6.35
CA PHE A 136 -14.72 18.02 -5.32
C PHE A 136 -15.97 18.46 -4.55
N ALA A 137 -16.04 19.72 -4.13
CA ALA A 137 -17.20 20.26 -3.41
C ALA A 137 -18.50 20.18 -4.22
N ALA A 138 -18.41 20.29 -5.54
CA ALA A 138 -19.56 20.17 -6.44
C ALA A 138 -19.99 18.71 -6.73
N SER A 139 -19.20 17.70 -6.33
CA SER A 139 -19.46 16.29 -6.61
C SER A 139 -19.83 15.51 -5.35
N GLY A 140 -21.12 15.19 -5.22
CA GLY A 140 -21.62 14.33 -4.12
C GLY A 140 -20.99 12.94 -4.14
N ALA A 141 -20.85 12.35 -5.34
CA ALA A 141 -20.21 11.05 -5.51
C ALA A 141 -18.74 11.07 -5.04
N ALA A 142 -17.98 12.13 -5.34
CA ALA A 142 -16.59 12.24 -4.88
C ALA A 142 -16.51 12.37 -3.35
N GLN A 143 -17.46 13.07 -2.74
CA GLN A 143 -17.52 13.21 -1.28
C GLN A 143 -17.90 11.88 -0.60
N LEU A 144 -18.86 11.14 -1.17
CA LEU A 144 -19.20 9.80 -0.68
C LEU A 144 -18.05 8.81 -0.85
N ASP A 145 -17.34 8.83 -1.98
CA ASP A 145 -16.14 8.01 -2.19
C ASP A 145 -15.04 8.35 -1.17
N PHE A 146 -14.80 9.63 -0.91
CA PHE A 146 -13.90 10.06 0.17
C PHE A 146 -14.32 9.47 1.52
N MET A 147 -15.61 9.58 1.88
CA MET A 147 -16.13 9.04 3.13
C MET A 147 -16.00 7.52 3.20
N TYR A 148 -16.25 6.81 2.10
CA TYR A 148 -16.10 5.37 2.00
C TYR A 148 -14.66 4.94 2.26
N ARG A 149 -13.68 5.59 1.63
CA ARG A 149 -12.26 5.33 1.84
C ARG A 149 -11.78 5.56 3.27
N GLN A 150 -12.49 6.40 4.05
CA GLN A 150 -12.22 6.63 5.46
C GLN A 150 -13.00 5.68 6.38
N SER A 151 -13.91 4.87 5.83
CA SER A 151 -14.76 3.97 6.59
C SER A 151 -14.06 2.63 6.89
N PRO A 152 -14.50 1.91 7.94
CA PRO A 152 -14.02 0.56 8.22
C PRO A 152 -14.32 -0.47 7.12
N ASN A 153 -15.23 -0.16 6.20
CA ASN A 153 -15.68 -1.05 5.13
C ASN A 153 -14.78 -0.98 3.88
N TYR A 154 -13.89 0.01 3.81
CA TYR A 154 -12.95 0.09 2.70
C TYR A 154 -11.93 -1.05 2.78
N GLU A 155 -11.72 -1.72 1.65
CA GLU A 155 -10.80 -2.84 1.61
C GLU A 155 -9.37 -2.40 1.99
N LYS A 156 -8.74 -3.15 2.89
CA LYS A 156 -7.40 -2.80 3.39
C LYS A 156 -6.29 -3.17 2.41
N SER A 157 -6.60 -3.96 1.39
CA SER A 157 -5.68 -4.42 0.35
C SER A 157 -5.45 -3.40 -0.76
N HIS A 158 -6.42 -2.53 -1.05
CA HIS A 158 -6.31 -1.59 -2.14
C HIS A 158 -5.18 -0.59 -1.89
N LEU A 159 -4.31 -0.44 -2.89
CA LEU A 159 -3.09 0.36 -2.91
C LEU A 159 -2.04 -0.04 -1.86
N ARG A 160 -2.27 -1.09 -1.07
CA ARG A 160 -1.33 -1.56 -0.05
C ARG A 160 -0.23 -2.36 -0.71
N TYR A 161 0.99 -1.86 -0.59
CA TYR A 161 2.16 -2.53 -1.13
C TYR A 161 2.43 -3.86 -0.40
N PRO A 162 2.73 -4.96 -1.11
CA PRO A 162 2.79 -6.30 -0.51
C PRO A 162 4.09 -6.57 0.24
N ILE A 163 5.13 -5.74 0.05
CA ILE A 163 6.38 -5.82 0.79
C ILE A 163 6.33 -4.80 1.92
N VAL A 164 6.70 -5.23 3.12
CA VAL A 164 6.64 -4.43 4.34
C VAL A 164 8.01 -4.35 4.98
N ARG A 165 8.32 -3.21 5.58
CA ARG A 165 9.60 -3.00 6.25
C ARG A 165 9.45 -3.34 7.72
N TRP A 166 10.25 -4.29 8.16
CA TRP A 166 10.37 -4.63 9.57
C TRP A 166 11.26 -3.61 10.29
N GLN A 167 10.77 -3.06 11.40
CA GLN A 167 11.42 -1.95 12.12
C GLN A 167 12.39 -2.42 13.22
N GLY A 168 12.74 -3.70 13.25
CA GLY A 168 13.71 -4.27 14.20
C GLY A 168 13.11 -5.11 15.34
N GLY A 169 13.99 -5.67 16.17
CA GLY A 169 13.65 -6.65 17.21
C GLY A 169 14.31 -8.02 16.98
N LYS A 170 13.82 -9.06 17.66
CA LYS A 170 14.24 -10.44 17.41
C LYS A 170 13.22 -11.14 16.54
N LEU A 171 13.68 -11.77 15.45
CA LEU A 171 12.85 -12.61 14.60
C LEU A 171 13.09 -14.09 14.93
N PRO A 172 12.03 -14.92 14.98
CA PRO A 172 12.18 -16.36 15.11
C PRO A 172 12.49 -16.96 13.72
N VAL A 173 13.72 -16.75 13.24
CA VAL A 173 14.20 -17.25 11.95
C VAL A 173 15.09 -18.49 12.11
N GLU A 174 15.15 -19.30 11.05
CA GLU A 174 16.10 -20.41 10.88
C GLU A 174 17.55 -19.92 10.71
#